data_AF-A0A533TB14-F1
#
_entry.id   AF-A0A533TB14-F1
#
_cell.length_a   1.000
_cell.length_b   1.000
_cell.length_c   1.000
_cell.angle_alpha   90.00
_cell.angle_beta   90.00
_cell.angle_gamma   90.00
#
_symmetry.space_group_name_H-M   'P 1'
#
loop_
_entity.id
_entity.type
_entity.pdbx_description
1 polymer ?
#
loop_
_entity_poly.entity_id
_entity_poly.type
_entity_poly.pdbx_seq_one_letter_code
_entity_poly.pdbx_strand_id
1 'polypeptide(L)'
;MNNQLAITMATIFTDTFAGSGLVSTAVYENVSPVSGNPGNEVAFVMGNLPDLLKLISGIKPGVEVHILDPQGDGIAEMDSILNGRSALDAIHIFSHGTSGSLSLGTTTLNSNTLLDHQSQLAELGSHLTPSGDLLLYGCNVAQGADGQAFVESIARTTGADVAASTDLTGAASLGGDWVLEAQTGLIDATPIQRKFQPT
;
A
#
# COMPACT_ATOMS: atom_id res chain seq x y z
N MET A 1 -13.95 0.64 41.47
CA MET A 1 -15.03 1.07 40.56
C MET A 1 -15.43 -0.15 39.75
N ASN A 2 -16.62 -0.68 40.02
CA ASN A 2 -17.19 -1.82 39.29
C ASN A 2 -17.63 -1.34 37.91
N ASN A 3 -17.36 -2.12 36.86
CA ASN A 3 -18.36 -2.28 35.81
C ASN A 3 -18.31 -3.70 35.24
N GLN A 4 -19.41 -4.42 35.43
CA GLN A 4 -19.67 -5.73 34.86
C GLN A 4 -19.76 -5.62 33.33
N LEU A 5 -19.12 -6.56 32.63
CA LEU A 5 -19.34 -6.78 31.20
C LEU A 5 -20.59 -7.66 31.05
N ALA A 6 -21.58 -7.12 30.33
CA ALA A 6 -22.76 -7.86 29.92
C ALA A 6 -22.37 -8.88 28.84
N ILE A 7 -22.69 -10.15 29.07
CA ILE A 7 -22.56 -11.22 28.07
C ILE A 7 -23.85 -11.26 27.26
N THR A 8 -23.79 -10.84 26.00
CA THR A 8 -24.89 -11.01 25.05
C THR A 8 -24.93 -12.46 24.56
N MET A 9 -26.09 -13.11 24.70
CA MET A 9 -26.34 -14.46 24.19
C MET A 9 -26.39 -14.43 22.65
N ALA A 10 -25.60 -15.26 21.98
CA ALA A 10 -25.75 -15.54 20.56
C ALA A 10 -26.80 -16.66 20.37
N THR A 11 -27.93 -16.33 19.75
CA THR A 11 -28.92 -17.31 19.29
C THR A 11 -28.34 -18.14 18.15
N ILE A 12 -28.21 -19.46 18.34
CA ILE A 12 -27.79 -20.40 17.30
C ILE A 12 -29.04 -20.83 16.52
N PHE A 13 -29.10 -20.52 15.23
CA PHE A 13 -30.01 -21.21 14.31
C PHE A 13 -29.44 -22.60 14.02
N THR A 14 -30.21 -23.65 14.31
CA THR A 14 -29.88 -25.02 13.91
C THR A 14 -30.57 -25.32 12.59
N ASP A 15 -29.80 -25.41 11.50
CA ASP A 15 -30.29 -26.11 10.31
C ASP A 15 -30.17 -27.61 10.57
N THR A 16 -31.31 -28.28 10.61
CA THR A 16 -31.42 -29.73 10.77
C THR A 16 -31.13 -30.39 9.43
N PHE A 17 -29.97 -31.03 9.28
CA PHE A 17 -29.75 -32.03 8.24
C PHE A 17 -29.60 -33.41 8.89
N ALA A 18 -30.63 -34.24 8.69
CA ALA A 18 -30.63 -35.64 9.08
C ALA A 18 -29.73 -36.45 8.12
N GLY A 19 -28.69 -37.10 8.65
CA GLY A 19 -27.82 -37.96 7.85
C GLY A 19 -26.57 -38.44 8.57
N SER A 20 -26.77 -39.33 9.55
CA SER A 20 -25.83 -40.37 10.03
C SER A 20 -24.32 -40.20 9.75
N GLY A 21 -23.59 -39.80 10.78
CA GLY A 21 -22.13 -39.96 10.89
C GLY A 21 -21.60 -39.31 12.18
N LEU A 22 -21.36 -40.10 13.22
CA LEU A 22 -20.73 -39.61 14.45
C LEU A 22 -19.23 -39.39 14.20
N VAL A 23 -18.74 -38.17 14.33
CA VAL A 23 -17.32 -37.92 14.62
C VAL A 23 -17.18 -36.79 15.65
N SER A 24 -16.73 -37.22 16.83
CA SER A 24 -15.96 -36.54 17.87
C SER A 24 -16.06 -35.01 18.00
N THR A 25 -16.58 -34.58 19.14
CA THR A 25 -16.53 -33.22 19.68
C THR A 25 -15.07 -32.79 19.90
N ALA A 26 -14.44 -32.22 18.86
CA ALA A 26 -13.30 -31.35 19.05
C ALA A 26 -13.84 -29.99 19.53
N VAL A 27 -13.50 -29.66 20.77
CA VAL A 27 -13.57 -28.30 21.32
C VAL A 27 -12.90 -27.34 20.33
N TYR A 28 -13.70 -26.57 19.60
CA TYR A 28 -13.21 -25.35 18.98
C TYR A 28 -12.99 -24.37 20.13
N GLU A 29 -11.76 -24.32 20.64
CA GLU A 29 -11.31 -23.16 21.41
C GLU A 29 -11.68 -21.92 20.59
N ASN A 30 -12.26 -20.94 21.28
CA ASN A 30 -12.52 -19.63 20.72
C ASN A 30 -11.19 -19.01 20.30
N VAL A 31 -10.77 -19.28 19.06
CA VAL A 31 -9.85 -18.40 18.37
C VAL A 31 -10.68 -17.17 18.06
N SER A 32 -10.54 -16.15 18.91
CA SER A 32 -10.93 -14.79 18.55
C SER A 32 -10.48 -14.56 17.11
N PRO A 33 -11.33 -14.06 16.20
CA PRO A 33 -10.82 -13.65 14.91
C PRO A 33 -9.68 -12.68 15.19
N VAL A 34 -8.47 -13.02 14.72
CA VAL A 34 -7.42 -12.03 14.61
C VAL A 34 -8.06 -10.92 13.80
N SER A 35 -8.27 -9.78 14.46
CA SER A 35 -8.91 -8.62 13.86
C SER A 35 -7.89 -7.97 12.93
N GLY A 36 -7.55 -8.65 11.84
CA GLY A 36 -6.98 -8.04 10.67
C GLY A 36 -8.15 -7.67 9.79
N ASN A 37 -8.48 -6.38 9.74
CA ASN A 37 -9.32 -5.87 8.66
C ASN A 37 -8.70 -6.37 7.34
N PRO A 38 -9.47 -6.79 6.30
CA PRO A 38 -8.90 -6.81 4.95
C PRO A 38 -8.24 -5.43 4.76
N GLY A 39 -6.92 -5.40 4.53
CA GLY A 39 -6.10 -4.21 4.75
C GLY A 39 -6.69 -2.98 4.07
N ASN A 40 -6.74 -1.86 4.79
CA ASN A 40 -7.14 -0.57 4.25
C ASN A 40 -5.99 -0.04 3.38
N GLU A 41 -5.77 -0.67 2.24
CA GLU A 41 -4.66 -0.36 1.33
C GLU A 41 -5.19 0.25 0.04
N VAL A 42 -4.48 1.25 -0.48
CA VAL A 42 -4.78 1.89 -1.76
C VAL A 42 -3.56 1.86 -2.66
N ALA A 43 -3.76 1.61 -3.94
CA ALA A 43 -2.74 1.68 -4.98
C ALA A 43 -3.10 2.74 -6.02
N PHE A 44 -2.22 3.71 -6.16
CA PHE A 44 -2.25 4.71 -7.22
C PHE A 44 -1.31 4.30 -8.33
N VAL A 45 -1.83 4.24 -9.55
CA VAL A 45 -1.08 3.77 -10.72
C VAL A 45 -1.11 4.86 -11.79
N MET A 46 0.05 5.37 -12.18
CA MET A 46 0.13 6.34 -13.26
C MET A 46 -0.37 5.74 -14.58
N GLY A 47 -1.33 6.40 -15.22
CA GLY A 47 -1.98 5.90 -16.44
C GLY A 47 -1.07 5.80 -17.67
N ASN A 48 0.14 6.36 -17.62
CA ASN A 48 1.15 6.26 -18.69
C ASN A 48 2.11 5.07 -18.52
N LEU A 49 1.96 4.24 -17.49
CA LEU A 49 2.79 3.05 -17.34
C LEU A 49 2.52 2.01 -18.43
N PRO A 50 3.57 1.37 -18.98
CA PRO A 50 3.41 0.30 -19.93
C PRO A 50 2.69 -0.90 -19.31
N ASP A 51 1.95 -1.66 -20.12
CA ASP A 51 1.24 -2.86 -19.68
C ASP A 51 0.28 -2.63 -18.48
N LEU A 52 -0.30 -1.43 -18.37
CA LEU A 52 -1.13 -0.98 -17.24
C LEU A 52 -2.17 -2.01 -16.77
N LEU A 53 -2.91 -2.63 -17.69
CA LEU A 53 -3.91 -3.65 -17.33
C LEU A 53 -3.28 -4.90 -16.70
N LYS A 54 -2.10 -5.31 -17.17
CA LYS A 54 -1.36 -6.45 -16.58
C LYS A 54 -0.84 -6.08 -15.20
N LEU A 55 -0.36 -4.86 -15.01
CA LEU A 55 0.07 -4.34 -13.72
C LEU A 55 -1.08 -4.39 -12.71
N ILE A 56 -2.23 -3.78 -13.04
CA ILE A 56 -3.41 -3.74 -12.18
C ILE A 56 -3.93 -5.14 -11.88
N SER A 57 -3.97 -6.03 -12.87
CA SER A 57 -4.39 -7.44 -12.66
C SER A 57 -3.46 -8.23 -11.73
N GLY A 58 -2.23 -7.75 -11.51
CA GLY A 58 -1.26 -8.37 -10.62
C GLY A 58 -1.31 -7.86 -9.18
N ILE A 59 -2.09 -6.81 -8.90
CA ILE A 59 -2.27 -6.29 -7.56
C ILE A 59 -3.09 -7.29 -6.74
N LYS A 60 -2.65 -7.55 -5.50
CA LYS A 60 -3.28 -8.53 -4.61
C LYS A 60 -4.75 -8.14 -4.33
N PRO A 61 -5.67 -9.11 -4.20
CA PRO A 61 -7.05 -8.81 -3.80
C PRO A 61 -7.08 -8.04 -2.46
N GLY A 62 -8.03 -7.12 -2.33
CA GLY A 62 -8.21 -6.30 -1.13
C GLY A 62 -7.55 -4.92 -1.19
N VAL A 63 -6.68 -4.66 -2.18
CA VAL A 63 -6.13 -3.32 -2.42
C VAL A 63 -7.06 -2.56 -3.38
N GLU A 64 -7.48 -1.36 -2.99
CA GLU A 64 -8.26 -0.47 -3.85
C GLU A 64 -7.33 0.20 -4.88
N VAL A 65 -7.70 0.19 -6.16
CA VAL A 65 -6.82 0.70 -7.22
C VAL A 65 -7.42 1.92 -7.89
N HIS A 66 -6.62 2.99 -8.00
CA HIS A 66 -6.93 4.22 -8.74
C HIS A 66 -5.89 4.45 -9.84
N ILE A 67 -6.37 4.78 -11.04
CA ILE A 67 -5.50 5.16 -12.16
C ILE A 67 -5.44 6.68 -12.18
N LEU A 68 -4.23 7.24 -12.07
CA LEU A 68 -4.01 8.69 -12.11
C LEU A 68 -3.89 9.20 -13.54
N ASP A 69 -4.37 10.43 -13.79
CA ASP A 69 -4.28 11.08 -15.09
C ASP A 69 -2.83 11.54 -15.36
N PRO A 70 -2.17 11.02 -16.41
CA PRO A 70 -0.82 11.46 -16.76
C PRO A 70 -0.72 12.93 -17.21
N GLN A 71 -1.84 13.62 -17.46
CA GLN A 71 -1.89 15.06 -17.76
C GLN A 71 -2.25 15.93 -16.54
N GLY A 72 -2.51 15.32 -15.38
CA GLY A 72 -2.83 16.01 -14.14
C GLY A 72 -1.65 16.10 -13.17
N ASP A 73 -1.85 16.85 -12.08
CA ASP A 73 -0.97 16.81 -10.91
C ASP A 73 -1.32 15.59 -10.06
N GLY A 74 -0.49 14.54 -10.15
CA GLY A 74 -0.75 13.28 -9.48
C GLY A 74 -0.77 13.38 -7.96
N ILE A 75 -0.04 14.34 -7.34
CA ILE A 75 -0.09 14.52 -5.88
C ILE A 75 -1.45 15.09 -5.49
N ALA A 76 -1.90 16.14 -6.17
CA ALA A 76 -3.20 16.75 -5.92
C ALA A 76 -4.36 15.77 -6.19
N GLU A 77 -4.24 14.92 -7.21
CA GLU A 77 -5.24 13.90 -7.51
C GLU A 77 -5.32 12.84 -6.40
N MET A 78 -4.18 12.36 -5.88
CA MET A 78 -4.14 11.44 -4.74
C MET A 78 -4.82 12.03 -3.51
N ASP A 79 -4.48 13.26 -3.11
CA ASP A 79 -5.11 13.94 -1.96
C ASP A 79 -6.62 14.09 -2.17
N SER A 80 -7.05 14.42 -3.39
CA SER A 80 -8.47 14.53 -3.73
C SER A 80 -9.20 13.18 -3.59
N ILE A 81 -8.56 12.07 -4.01
CA ILE A 81 -9.14 10.73 -3.89
C ILE A 81 -9.19 10.28 -2.43
N LEU A 82 -8.21 10.67 -1.63
CA LEU A 82 -8.14 10.33 -0.21
C LEU A 82 -8.94 11.26 0.70
N ASN A 83 -9.58 12.30 0.17
CA ASN A 83 -10.34 13.24 0.98
C ASN A 83 -11.39 12.53 1.85
N GLY A 84 -11.33 12.77 3.17
CA GLY A 84 -12.21 12.15 4.15
C GLY A 84 -11.88 10.69 4.48
N ARG A 85 -10.79 10.14 3.95
CA ARG A 85 -10.32 8.79 4.27
C ARG A 85 -9.34 8.79 5.44
N SER A 86 -9.62 7.86 6.34
CA SER A 86 -8.93 7.50 7.57
C SER A 86 -8.06 6.26 7.49
N ALA A 87 -7.04 6.14 8.35
CA ALA A 87 -6.51 4.87 8.82
C ALA A 87 -6.19 3.86 7.71
N LEU A 88 -5.41 4.31 6.73
CA LEU A 88 -4.84 3.45 5.69
C LEU A 88 -3.63 2.69 6.24
N ASP A 89 -3.59 1.39 5.97
CA ASP A 89 -2.46 0.54 6.32
C ASP A 89 -1.30 0.74 5.33
N ALA A 90 -1.62 1.03 4.06
CA ALA A 90 -0.60 1.35 3.06
C ALA A 90 -1.13 2.22 1.93
N ILE A 91 -0.24 3.05 1.40
CA ILE A 91 -0.39 3.73 0.12
C ILE A 91 0.70 3.20 -0.81
N HIS A 92 0.30 2.61 -1.93
CA HIS A 92 1.19 2.14 -2.99
C HIS A 92 1.17 3.12 -4.15
N ILE A 93 2.33 3.58 -4.62
CA ILE A 93 2.44 4.50 -5.76
C ILE A 93 3.26 3.84 -6.85
N PHE A 94 2.64 3.58 -8.01
CA PHE A 94 3.28 3.03 -9.19
C PHE A 94 3.48 4.11 -10.23
N SER A 95 4.74 4.39 -10.58
CA SER A 95 5.07 5.40 -11.57
C SER A 95 6.44 5.18 -12.22
N HIS A 96 6.80 6.06 -13.16
CA HIS A 96 8.18 6.13 -13.63
C HIS A 96 9.05 6.80 -12.56
N GLY A 97 10.29 6.34 -12.46
CA GLY A 97 11.28 6.87 -11.53
C GLY A 97 12.68 6.92 -12.12
N THR A 98 13.52 7.69 -11.44
CA THR A 98 14.99 7.67 -11.55
C THR A 98 15.56 7.92 -10.16
N SER A 99 16.89 7.83 -9.98
CA SER A 99 17.55 8.20 -8.72
C SER A 99 17.04 9.53 -8.18
N GLY A 100 16.43 9.48 -6.99
CA GLY A 100 15.92 10.65 -6.27
C GLY A 100 14.69 11.32 -6.89
N SER A 101 13.92 10.64 -7.75
CA SER A 101 12.80 11.27 -8.46
C SER A 101 11.66 10.31 -8.82
N LEU A 102 10.42 10.81 -8.72
CA LEU A 102 9.19 10.17 -9.20
C LEU A 102 8.46 11.08 -10.20
N SER A 103 7.89 10.49 -11.25
CA SER A 103 7.03 11.20 -12.21
C SER A 103 5.55 10.90 -11.91
N LEU A 104 4.81 11.94 -11.50
CA LEU A 104 3.42 11.86 -11.07
C LEU A 104 2.55 12.79 -11.94
N GLY A 105 2.52 12.49 -13.24
CA GLY A 105 1.81 13.30 -14.25
C GLY A 105 2.59 14.56 -14.61
N THR A 106 1.99 15.73 -14.44
CA THR A 106 2.68 17.03 -14.64
C THR A 106 3.67 17.33 -13.52
N THR A 107 3.59 16.60 -12.41
CA THR A 107 4.44 16.78 -11.24
C THR A 107 5.64 15.84 -11.31
N THR A 108 6.84 16.38 -11.18
CA THR A 108 8.03 15.58 -10.90
C THR A 108 8.42 15.83 -9.45
N LEU A 109 8.28 14.82 -8.60
CA LEU A 109 8.66 14.92 -7.20
C LEU A 109 10.13 14.49 -7.04
N ASN A 110 10.98 15.42 -6.62
CA ASN A 110 12.41 15.21 -6.36
C ASN A 110 12.91 16.22 -5.30
N SER A 111 14.21 16.21 -5.00
CA SER A 111 14.81 17.09 -4.00
C SER A 111 14.60 18.60 -4.24
N ASN A 112 14.41 19.02 -5.49
CA ASN A 112 14.17 20.43 -5.82
C ASN A 112 12.71 20.85 -5.66
N THR A 113 11.76 19.93 -5.84
CA THR A 113 10.31 20.21 -5.83
C THR A 113 9.62 19.76 -4.55
N LEU A 114 10.27 18.94 -3.72
CA LEU A 114 9.67 18.39 -2.50
C LEU A 114 9.20 19.47 -1.53
N LEU A 115 9.93 20.58 -1.41
CA LEU A 115 9.55 21.69 -0.54
C LEU A 115 8.25 22.35 -0.99
N ASP A 116 8.05 22.49 -2.30
CA ASP A 116 6.83 23.09 -2.87
C ASP A 116 5.59 22.21 -2.64
N HIS A 117 5.79 20.90 -2.49
CA HIS A 117 4.73 19.91 -2.25
C HIS A 117 4.64 19.47 -0.78
N GLN A 118 5.36 20.10 0.14
CA GLN A 118 5.47 19.65 1.53
C GLN A 118 4.10 19.49 2.22
N SER A 119 3.19 20.44 2.03
CA SER A 119 1.86 20.37 2.66
C SER A 119 1.01 19.24 2.11
N GLN A 120 1.09 18.98 0.80
CA GLN A 120 0.35 17.90 0.13
C GLN A 120 0.90 16.54 0.57
N LEU A 121 2.23 16.41 0.66
CA LEU A 121 2.87 15.18 1.16
C LEU A 121 2.54 14.93 2.64
N ALA A 122 2.47 15.98 3.47
CA ALA A 122 2.04 15.85 4.85
C ALA A 122 0.57 15.41 4.95
N GLU A 123 -0.31 15.95 4.10
CA GLU A 123 -1.71 15.53 4.00
C GLU A 123 -1.81 14.07 3.55
N LEU A 124 -1.08 13.68 2.51
CA LEU A 124 -0.99 12.31 2.02
C LEU A 124 -0.63 11.34 3.15
N GLY A 125 0.39 11.69 3.95
CA GLY A 125 0.81 10.91 5.12
C GLY A 125 -0.23 10.89 6.25
N SER A 126 -1.04 11.94 6.40
CA SER A 126 -2.08 12.00 7.44
C SER A 126 -3.22 11.00 7.26
N HIS A 127 -3.39 10.46 6.05
CA HIS A 127 -4.36 9.40 5.77
C HIS A 127 -3.91 8.02 6.26
N LEU A 128 -2.61 7.84 6.50
CA LEU A 128 -2.05 6.59 7.01
C LEU A 128 -2.32 6.42 8.51
N THR A 129 -2.32 5.17 8.96
CA THR A 129 -2.20 4.89 10.40
C THR A 129 -0.80 5.29 10.90
N PRO A 130 -0.56 5.38 12.23
CA PRO A 130 0.79 5.64 12.75
C PRO A 130 1.85 4.60 12.36
N SER A 131 1.43 3.42 11.91
CA SER A 131 2.29 2.35 11.37
C SER A 131 1.96 2.08 9.90
N GLY A 132 1.37 3.05 9.21
CA GLY A 132 1.00 2.91 7.81
C GLY A 132 2.19 3.22 6.91
N ASP A 133 2.29 2.48 5.82
CA ASP A 133 3.46 2.53 4.93
C ASP A 133 3.19 3.28 3.63
N LEU A 134 4.22 3.92 3.11
CA LEU A 134 4.26 4.48 1.76
C LEU A 134 5.23 3.70 0.89
N LEU A 135 4.72 2.99 -0.11
CA LEU A 135 5.50 2.11 -0.98
C LEU A 135 5.61 2.71 -2.39
N LEU A 136 6.83 3.04 -2.81
CA LEU A 136 7.14 3.75 -4.04
C LEU A 136 7.71 2.79 -5.09
N TYR A 137 6.87 2.39 -6.05
CA TYR A 137 7.21 1.49 -7.15
C TYR A 137 7.60 2.31 -8.38
N GLY A 138 8.87 2.68 -8.46
CA GLY A 138 9.45 3.38 -9.59
C GLY A 138 10.93 3.04 -9.75
N CYS A 139 11.38 2.95 -11.01
CA CYS A 139 12.74 2.53 -11.31
C CYS A 139 13.78 3.42 -10.60
N ASN A 140 14.70 2.79 -9.88
CA ASN A 140 15.88 3.40 -9.28
C ASN A 140 15.60 4.55 -8.33
N VAL A 141 14.38 4.71 -7.80
CA VAL A 141 13.99 5.89 -6.98
C VAL A 141 14.93 6.09 -5.79
N ALA A 142 15.31 4.99 -5.14
CA ALA A 142 16.25 4.99 -4.02
C ALA A 142 17.70 4.69 -4.44
N GLN A 143 18.03 4.69 -5.73
CA GLN A 143 19.37 4.36 -6.17
C GLN A 143 20.39 5.39 -5.69
N GLY A 144 21.43 4.92 -5.00
CA GLY A 144 22.57 5.76 -4.59
C GLY A 144 22.22 6.76 -3.47
N ALA A 145 23.21 7.59 -3.12
CA ALA A 145 23.07 8.53 -2.00
C ALA A 145 21.92 9.54 -2.18
N ASP A 146 21.74 10.04 -3.40
CA ASP A 146 20.68 11.00 -3.72
C ASP A 146 19.29 10.35 -3.62
N GLY A 147 19.15 9.11 -4.09
CA GLY A 147 17.93 8.33 -3.94
C GLY A 147 17.58 8.06 -2.47
N GLN A 148 18.57 7.68 -1.67
CA GLN A 148 18.38 7.47 -0.23
C GLN A 148 17.93 8.74 0.48
N ALA A 149 18.60 9.87 0.23
CA ALA A 149 18.25 11.15 0.82
C ALA A 149 16.85 11.64 0.40
N PHE A 150 16.43 11.29 -0.82
CA PHE A 150 15.08 11.55 -1.30
C PHE A 150 14.03 10.75 -0.53
N VAL A 151 14.24 9.43 -0.37
CA VAL A 151 13.34 8.57 0.43
C VAL A 151 13.22 9.04 1.87
N GLU A 152 14.35 9.38 2.51
CA GLU A 152 14.36 9.93 3.88
C GLU A 152 13.60 11.26 3.98
N SER A 153 13.67 12.09 2.94
CA SER A 153 12.96 13.37 2.91
C SER A 153 11.45 13.18 2.74
N ILE A 154 11.02 12.18 1.97
CA ILE A 154 9.60 11.79 1.89
C ILE A 154 9.13 11.27 3.24
N ALA A 155 9.86 10.35 3.87
CA ALA A 155 9.51 9.78 5.17
C ALA A 155 9.33 10.86 6.23
N ARG A 156 10.28 11.79 6.33
CA ARG A 156 10.20 12.93 7.26
C ARG A 156 9.01 13.86 6.99
N THR A 157 8.64 14.04 5.72
CA THR A 157 7.59 14.99 5.34
C THR A 157 6.19 14.40 5.53
N THR A 158 6.03 13.13 5.18
CA THR A 158 4.78 12.37 5.31
C THR A 158 4.57 11.89 6.76
N GLY A 159 5.65 11.70 7.50
CA GLY A 159 5.63 11.02 8.81
C GLY A 159 5.45 9.51 8.72
N ALA A 160 5.51 8.94 7.50
CA ALA A 160 5.32 7.52 7.24
C ALA A 160 6.65 6.77 7.17
N ASP A 161 6.56 5.46 7.34
CA ASP A 161 7.61 4.54 6.93
C ASP A 161 7.55 4.37 5.40
N VAL A 162 8.71 4.41 4.74
CA VAL A 162 8.78 4.51 3.27
C VAL A 162 9.68 3.43 2.71
N ALA A 163 9.20 2.74 1.68
CA ALA A 163 9.99 1.78 0.90
C ALA A 163 10.05 2.17 -0.57
N ALA A 164 11.19 1.93 -1.24
CA ALA A 164 11.38 2.24 -2.65
C ALA A 164 12.43 1.31 -3.31
N SER A 165 12.37 1.16 -4.63
CA SER A 165 13.36 0.37 -5.39
C SER A 165 14.67 1.14 -5.60
N THR A 166 15.78 0.41 -5.50
CA THR A 166 17.15 0.87 -5.80
C THR A 166 17.60 0.50 -7.22
N ASP A 167 16.83 -0.33 -7.91
CA ASP A 167 17.05 -0.79 -9.28
C ASP A 167 15.76 -0.70 -10.13
N LEU A 168 15.69 -1.41 -11.26
CA LEU A 168 14.50 -1.39 -12.10
C LEU A 168 13.32 -2.07 -11.40
N THR A 169 12.23 -1.33 -11.20
CA THR A 169 10.96 -1.92 -10.74
C THR A 169 10.17 -2.46 -11.93
N GLY A 170 9.68 -3.68 -11.88
CA GLY A 170 8.78 -4.23 -12.89
C GLY A 170 8.96 -5.71 -13.19
N ALA A 171 8.78 -6.08 -14.45
CA ALA A 171 8.88 -7.47 -14.87
C ALA A 171 10.33 -7.95 -14.96
N ALA A 172 10.58 -9.18 -14.49
CA ALA A 172 11.90 -9.82 -14.57
C ALA A 172 12.37 -9.99 -16.02
N SER A 173 11.44 -10.20 -16.95
CA SER A 173 11.72 -10.24 -18.39
C SER A 173 12.26 -8.93 -18.96
N LEU A 174 12.06 -7.81 -18.26
CA LEU A 174 12.58 -6.48 -18.60
C LEU A 174 13.75 -6.06 -17.70
N GLY A 175 14.26 -6.99 -16.87
CA GLY A 175 15.41 -6.77 -16.00
C GLY A 175 15.08 -6.08 -14.67
N GLY A 176 13.80 -6.01 -14.28
CA GLY A 176 13.38 -5.44 -13.00
C GLY A 176 12.66 -6.44 -12.10
N ASP A 177 12.40 -6.05 -10.85
CA ASP A 177 11.60 -6.84 -9.93
C ASP A 177 10.60 -5.97 -9.14
N TRP A 178 9.90 -6.56 -8.18
CA TRP A 178 8.92 -5.85 -7.34
C TRP A 178 9.41 -5.67 -5.90
N VAL A 179 10.72 -5.81 -5.70
CA VAL A 179 11.38 -5.61 -4.42
C VAL A 179 11.63 -4.11 -4.23
N LEU A 180 11.50 -3.69 -2.98
CA LEU A 180 11.80 -2.34 -2.52
C LEU A 180 12.98 -2.50 -1.55
N GLU A 181 14.20 -2.38 -2.05
CA GLU A 181 15.41 -2.71 -1.28
C GLU A 181 15.76 -1.61 -0.27
N ALA A 182 15.31 -0.39 -0.55
CA ALA A 182 15.49 0.75 0.33
C ALA A 182 14.25 0.92 1.20
N GLN A 183 14.48 1.14 2.50
CA GLN A 183 13.42 1.51 3.43
C GLN A 183 13.91 2.50 4.49
N THR A 184 12.98 3.33 4.96
CA THR A 184 13.13 4.16 6.15
C THR A 184 11.99 3.79 7.10
N GLY A 185 12.30 3.36 8.31
CA GLY A 185 11.30 2.85 9.26
C GLY A 185 11.05 1.34 9.15
N LEU A 186 9.93 0.87 9.71
CA LEU A 186 9.49 -0.53 9.71
C LEU A 186 8.36 -0.71 8.71
N ILE A 187 8.59 -1.51 7.66
CA ILE A 187 7.56 -1.79 6.66
C ILE A 187 6.71 -2.97 7.12
N ASP A 188 5.49 -2.70 7.55
CA ASP A 188 4.50 -3.68 8.01
C ASP A 188 3.66 -4.23 6.84
N ALA A 189 3.40 -3.39 5.84
CA ALA A 189 2.70 -3.73 4.63
C ALA A 189 3.52 -4.72 3.80
N THR A 190 2.86 -5.77 3.30
CA THR A 190 3.50 -6.69 2.37
C THR A 190 3.67 -6.00 1.01
N PRO A 191 4.90 -5.79 0.50
CA PRO A 191 5.10 -5.22 -0.83
C PRO A 191 4.36 -6.03 -1.88
N ILE A 192 3.84 -5.36 -2.91
CA ILE A 192 3.09 -6.02 -3.98
C ILE A 192 4.07 -6.84 -4.83
N GLN A 193 4.26 -8.09 -4.44
CA GLN A 193 5.05 -9.05 -5.19
C GLN A 193 4.17 -9.71 -6.25
N ARG A 194 4.53 -9.52 -7.52
CA ARG A 194 3.81 -10.19 -8.62
C ARG A 194 4.16 -11.68 -8.62
N LYS A 195 3.42 -12.51 -7.85
CA LYS A 195 3.55 -13.99 -7.84
C LYS A 195 3.24 -14.68 -9.17
N PHE A 196 2.84 -13.93 -10.20
CA PHE A 196 2.55 -14.45 -11.53
C PHE A 196 3.34 -13.69 -12.59
N GLN A 197 4.42 -14.28 -13.07
CA GLN A 197 5.04 -13.94 -14.35
C GLN A 197 4.86 -15.16 -15.27
N PRO A 198 3.82 -15.25 -16.13
CA PRO A 198 3.90 -16.14 -17.27
C PRO A 198 4.92 -15.54 -18.24
N THR A 199 5.79 -16.42 -18.74
CA THR A 199 6.73 -16.24 -19.84
C THR A 199 6.13 -15.59 -21.07
#